data_AF-A0A949JTZ7-F1
#
_entry.id   AF-A0A949JTZ7-F1
#
_cell.length_a   1.000
_cell.length_b   1.000
_cell.length_c   1.000
_cell.angle_alpha   90.00
_cell.angle_beta   90.00
_cell.angle_gamma   90.00
#
_symmetry.space_group_name_H-M   'P 1'
#
loop_
_entity.id
_entity.type
_entity.pdbx_description
1 polymer ?
#
loop_
_entity_poly.entity_id
_entity_poly.type
_entity_poly.pdbx_seq_one_letter_code
_entity_poly.pdbx_strand_id
1 'polypeptide(L)'
;MSSWKLKATLIISLAFNVAVLGTITVLWRYHSARNRTADKIHCDSKETCRIRSQYLAKGIGLCDSKTVHVELEMLKSYTFEEEVRNSIDQERNELLILFSEASPDTLEIMKRVERISALQGDLEKAIVRKLIRSHSILDPEERQRFMKFIGCDPDHGCAQRGSKKKMIDTFETQGKETE
;
A
#
# COMPACT_ATOMS: atom_id res chain seq x y z
N MET A 1 -12.04 27.08 31.67
CA MET A 1 -11.14 26.40 30.72
C MET A 1 -9.99 27.35 30.41
N SER A 2 -8.72 26.98 30.66
CA SER A 2 -7.60 27.93 30.53
C SER A 2 -7.37 28.31 29.06
N SER A 3 -7.13 29.60 28.81
CA SER A 3 -6.91 30.17 27.45
C SER A 3 -5.86 29.42 26.63
N TRP A 4 -4.88 28.79 27.29
CA TRP A 4 -3.87 27.92 26.68
C TRP A 4 -4.44 26.68 25.99
N LYS A 5 -5.43 26.01 26.60
CA LYS A 5 -6.03 24.79 26.04
C LYS A 5 -6.81 25.11 24.76
N LEU A 6 -7.52 26.24 24.73
CA LEU A 6 -8.21 26.74 23.53
C LEU A 6 -7.25 27.06 22.39
N LYS A 7 -6.11 27.70 22.69
CA LYS A 7 -5.07 27.97 21.70
C LYS A 7 -4.47 26.68 21.12
N ALA A 8 -4.19 25.69 21.96
CA ALA A 8 -3.65 24.41 21.52
C ALA A 8 -4.63 23.66 20.59
N THR A 9 -5.92 23.61 20.95
CA THR A 9 -6.94 22.96 20.10
C THR A 9 -7.10 23.65 18.75
N LEU A 10 -7.03 24.98 18.71
CA LEU A 10 -7.08 25.76 17.47
C LEU A 10 -5.88 25.48 16.55
N ILE A 11 -4.67 25.40 17.11
CA ILE A 11 -3.45 25.10 16.35
C ILE A 11 -3.52 23.69 15.77
N ILE A 12 -3.99 22.70 16.54
CA ILE A 12 -4.12 21.31 16.08
C ILE A 12 -5.17 21.21 14.96
N SER A 13 -6.33 21.85 15.12
CA SER A 13 -7.37 21.90 14.08
C SER A 13 -6.86 22.56 12.79
N LEU A 14 -6.12 23.67 12.92
CA LEU A 14 -5.53 24.37 11.78
C LEU A 14 -4.49 23.51 11.06
N ALA A 15 -3.59 22.85 11.80
CA ALA A 15 -2.58 21.96 11.22
C ALA A 15 -3.20 20.78 10.46
N PHE A 16 -4.29 20.21 11.00
CA PHE A 16 -5.04 19.15 10.33
C PHE A 16 -5.69 19.65 9.03
N ASN A 17 -6.33 20.82 9.05
CA ASN A 17 -6.92 21.43 7.86
C ASN A 17 -5.86 21.73 6.78
N VAL A 18 -4.69 22.24 7.17
CA VAL A 18 -3.58 22.50 6.24
C VAL A 18 -3.01 21.20 5.66
N ALA A 19 -2.87 20.14 6.46
CA ALA A 19 -2.40 18.84 5.98
C ALA A 19 -3.40 18.20 4.99
N VAL A 20 -4.70 18.34 5.24
CA VAL A 20 -5.77 17.88 4.34
C VAL A 20 -5.74 18.69 3.03
N LEU A 21 -5.63 20.02 3.08
CA LEU A 21 -5.51 20.85 1.88
C LEU A 21 -4.22 20.58 1.08
N GLY A 22 -3.11 20.32 1.78
CA GLY A 22 -1.82 19.95 1.17
C GLY A 22 -1.89 18.62 0.43
N THR A 23 -2.53 17.62 1.02
CA THR A 23 -2.72 16.32 0.37
C THR A 23 -3.68 16.42 -0.82
N ILE A 24 -4.77 17.19 -0.72
CA ILE A 24 -5.70 17.45 -1.83
C ILE A 24 -5.00 18.15 -3.00
N THR A 25 -4.21 19.21 -2.74
CA THR A 25 -3.51 19.95 -3.82
C THR A 25 -2.44 19.11 -4.53
N VAL A 26 -1.71 18.27 -3.79
CA VAL A 26 -0.75 17.32 -4.38
C VAL A 26 -1.48 16.26 -5.22
N LEU A 27 -2.58 15.70 -4.70
CA LEU A 27 -3.40 14.75 -5.45
C LEU A 27 -3.98 15.38 -6.72
N TRP A 28 -4.49 16.60 -6.65
CA TRP A 28 -5.10 17.29 -7.79
C TRP A 28 -4.07 17.63 -8.87
N ARG A 29 -2.85 18.02 -8.46
CA ARG A 29 -1.72 18.22 -9.38
C ARG A 29 -1.28 16.90 -10.03
N TYR A 30 -1.32 15.79 -9.30
CA TYR A 30 -1.01 14.46 -9.81
C TYR A 30 -2.11 13.94 -10.77
N HIS A 31 -3.38 14.19 -10.45
CA HIS A 31 -4.53 13.80 -11.27
C HIS A 31 -4.63 14.62 -12.57
N SER A 32 -4.35 15.93 -12.51
CA SER A 32 -4.34 16.81 -13.68
C SER A 32 -3.22 16.46 -14.67
N ALA A 33 -2.06 15.99 -14.17
CA ALA A 33 -1.00 15.43 -15.00
C ALA A 33 -1.40 14.08 -15.64
N ARG A 34 -2.14 13.24 -14.92
CA ARG A 34 -2.59 11.92 -15.40
C ARG A 34 -3.69 11.99 -16.45
N ASN A 35 -4.56 13.00 -16.41
CA ASN A 35 -5.60 13.21 -17.43
C ASN A 35 -5.04 13.64 -18.81
N ARG A 36 -3.78 14.08 -18.89
CA ARG A 36 -3.10 14.34 -20.19
C ARG A 36 -2.40 13.12 -20.77
N THR A 37 -2.25 12.05 -19.99
CA THR A 37 -1.61 10.79 -20.39
C THR A 37 -2.54 9.57 -20.23
N ALA A 38 -3.85 9.82 -20.08
CA ALA A 38 -4.88 8.79 -19.97
C ALA A 38 -5.16 8.05 -21.29
N ASP A 39 -4.37 8.29 -22.33
CA ASP A 39 -4.33 7.46 -23.52
C ASP A 39 -3.05 6.59 -23.45
N LYS A 40 -3.25 5.31 -23.12
CA LYS A 40 -2.28 4.20 -23.21
C LYS A 40 -1.11 4.16 -22.22
N ILE A 41 -1.39 3.90 -20.94
CA ILE A 41 -0.70 2.79 -20.25
C ILE A 41 -1.73 2.11 -19.35
N HIS A 42 -2.60 1.30 -19.95
CA HIS A 42 -3.32 0.25 -19.23
C HIS A 42 -2.28 -0.85 -18.92
N CYS A 43 -1.36 -0.57 -17.99
CA CYS A 43 -0.56 -1.64 -17.40
C CYS A 43 -1.57 -2.61 -16.81
N ASP A 44 -1.61 -3.83 -17.34
CA ASP A 44 -2.47 -4.89 -16.83
C ASP A 44 -2.27 -4.96 -15.31
N SER A 45 -3.33 -4.58 -14.60
CA SER A 45 -3.27 -4.32 -13.16
C SER A 45 -3.01 -5.64 -12.40
N LYS A 46 -3.43 -6.77 -13.02
CA LYS A 46 -3.06 -8.13 -12.62
C LYS A 46 -1.58 -8.42 -12.85
N GLU A 47 -1.01 -8.00 -13.98
CA GLU A 47 0.43 -8.18 -14.24
C GLU A 47 1.27 -7.40 -13.22
N THR A 48 0.84 -6.19 -12.86
CA THR A 48 1.50 -5.42 -11.79
C THR A 48 1.39 -6.12 -10.44
N CYS A 49 0.23 -6.71 -10.13
CA CYS A 49 0.04 -7.53 -8.93
C CYS A 49 0.96 -8.76 -8.93
N ARG A 50 1.03 -9.46 -10.07
CA ARG A 50 1.90 -10.61 -10.29
C ARG A 50 3.37 -10.25 -10.06
N ILE A 51 3.86 -9.21 -10.72
CA ILE A 51 5.24 -8.73 -10.57
C ILE A 51 5.54 -8.44 -9.08
N ARG A 52 4.66 -7.72 -8.38
CA ARG A 52 4.84 -7.43 -6.94
C ARG A 52 4.86 -8.69 -6.09
N SER A 53 3.98 -9.65 -6.36
CA SER A 53 3.94 -10.92 -5.62
C SER A 53 5.22 -11.74 -5.83
N GLN A 54 5.79 -11.72 -7.04
CA GLN A 54 7.07 -12.37 -7.35
C GLN A 54 8.23 -11.67 -6.64
N TYR A 55 8.25 -10.34 -6.61
CA TYR A 55 9.25 -9.59 -5.83
C TYR A 55 9.16 -9.90 -4.34
N LEU A 56 7.95 -9.95 -3.79
CA LEU A 56 7.72 -10.37 -2.41
C LEU A 56 8.29 -11.77 -2.18
N ALA A 57 7.87 -12.76 -2.97
CA ALA A 57 8.28 -14.16 -2.83
C ALA A 57 9.80 -14.34 -2.93
N LYS A 58 10.46 -13.65 -3.88
CA LYS A 58 11.92 -13.62 -4.00
C LYS A 58 12.57 -12.94 -2.78
N GLY A 59 12.02 -11.83 -2.31
CA GLY A 59 12.51 -11.08 -1.16
C GLY A 59 12.49 -11.89 0.14
N ILE A 60 11.53 -12.80 0.28
CA ILE A 60 11.42 -13.71 1.44
C ILE A 60 12.10 -15.07 1.22
N GLY A 61 12.68 -15.30 0.04
CA GLY A 61 13.44 -16.49 -0.31
C GLY A 61 12.58 -17.76 -0.45
N LEU A 62 11.39 -17.66 -1.03
CA LEU A 62 10.56 -18.83 -1.34
C LEU A 62 11.10 -19.62 -2.53
N CYS A 63 10.85 -20.93 -2.52
CA CYS A 63 10.99 -21.76 -3.70
C CYS A 63 9.87 -21.47 -4.72
N ASP A 64 10.11 -21.82 -5.99
CA ASP A 64 9.19 -21.52 -7.09
C ASP A 64 7.80 -22.14 -6.88
N SER A 65 7.71 -23.33 -6.27
CA SER A 65 6.42 -23.99 -6.00
C SER A 65 5.55 -23.21 -5.00
N LYS A 66 6.13 -22.67 -3.92
CA LYS A 66 5.41 -21.83 -2.94
C LYS A 66 5.14 -20.42 -3.46
N THR A 67 5.98 -19.92 -4.36
CA THR A 67 5.78 -18.62 -5.02
C THR A 67 4.46 -18.57 -5.77
N VAL A 68 4.13 -19.64 -6.51
CA VAL A 68 2.84 -19.76 -7.22
C VAL A 68 1.66 -19.71 -6.25
N HIS A 69 1.76 -20.35 -5.08
CA HIS A 69 0.69 -20.31 -4.08
C HIS A 69 0.51 -18.92 -3.46
N VAL A 70 1.60 -18.21 -3.16
CA VAL A 70 1.53 -16.82 -2.66
C VAL A 70 0.93 -15.91 -3.73
N GLU A 71 1.36 -16.04 -4.98
CA GLU A 71 0.82 -15.28 -6.12
C GLU A 71 -0.69 -15.49 -6.27
N LEU A 72 -1.16 -16.74 -6.22
CA LEU A 72 -2.58 -17.07 -6.31
C LEU A 72 -3.39 -16.44 -5.17
N GLU A 73 -2.90 -16.51 -3.93
CA GLU A 73 -3.59 -15.86 -2.79
C GLU A 73 -3.61 -14.33 -2.91
N MET A 74 -2.53 -13.75 -3.47
CA MET A 74 -2.46 -12.30 -3.72
C MET A 74 -3.46 -11.87 -4.80
N LEU A 75 -3.56 -12.64 -5.89
CA LEU A 75 -4.48 -12.38 -6.99
C LEU A 75 -5.95 -12.57 -6.60
N LYS A 76 -6.28 -13.56 -5.75
CA LYS A 76 -7.66 -13.79 -5.28
C LYS A 76 -8.27 -12.58 -4.59
N SER A 77 -7.45 -11.81 -3.87
CA SER A 77 -7.91 -10.61 -3.16
C SER A 77 -7.84 -9.35 -4.02
N TYR A 78 -7.15 -9.41 -5.16
CA TYR A 78 -6.84 -8.26 -6.00
C TYR A 78 -8.10 -7.55 -6.49
N THR A 79 -9.02 -8.28 -7.12
CA THR A 79 -10.24 -7.70 -7.71
C THR A 79 -11.10 -7.00 -6.66
N PHE A 80 -11.31 -7.63 -5.51
CA PHE A 80 -12.05 -7.00 -4.41
C PHE A 80 -11.34 -5.74 -3.90
N GLU A 81 -10.03 -5.79 -3.68
CA GLU A 81 -9.29 -4.61 -3.22
C GLU A 81 -9.29 -3.47 -4.24
N GLU A 82 -9.26 -3.78 -5.54
CA GLU A 82 -9.35 -2.81 -6.64
C GLU A 82 -10.74 -2.16 -6.67
N GLU A 83 -11.81 -2.94 -6.53
CA GLU A 83 -13.18 -2.44 -6.42
C GLU A 83 -13.33 -1.50 -5.22
N VAL A 84 -12.87 -1.90 -4.02
CA VAL A 84 -12.95 -1.05 -2.83
C VAL A 84 -12.13 0.24 -3.00
N ARG A 85 -10.94 0.18 -3.62
CA ARG A 85 -10.15 1.39 -3.92
C ARG A 85 -10.88 2.32 -4.87
N ASN A 86 -11.47 1.79 -5.94
CA ASN A 86 -12.27 2.57 -6.88
C ASN A 86 -13.47 3.23 -6.19
N SER A 87 -14.15 2.52 -5.29
CA SER A 87 -15.24 3.09 -4.49
C SER A 87 -14.76 4.20 -3.55
N ILE A 88 -13.60 4.05 -2.90
CA ILE A 88 -13.00 5.11 -2.07
C ILE A 88 -12.72 6.35 -2.92
N ASP A 89 -12.14 6.18 -4.11
CA ASP A 89 -11.82 7.29 -5.01
C ASP A 89 -13.09 7.98 -5.52
N GLN A 90 -14.15 7.22 -5.80
CA GLN A 90 -15.45 7.79 -6.14
C GLN A 90 -16.02 8.63 -4.98
N GLU A 91 -16.08 8.09 -3.76
CA GLU A 91 -16.59 8.81 -2.59
C GLU A 91 -15.76 10.09 -2.30
N ARG A 92 -14.44 10.04 -2.49
CA ARG A 92 -13.56 11.22 -2.40
C ARG A 92 -13.86 12.26 -3.47
N ASN A 93 -14.09 11.84 -4.70
CA ASN A 93 -14.46 12.77 -5.79
C ASN A 93 -15.80 13.44 -5.49
N GLU A 94 -16.79 12.70 -5.00
CA GLU A 94 -18.08 13.25 -4.60
C GLU A 94 -17.95 14.21 -3.42
N LEU A 95 -17.08 13.91 -2.45
CA LEU A 95 -16.73 14.82 -1.35
C LEU A 95 -16.12 16.14 -1.86
N LEU A 96 -15.22 16.08 -2.85
CA LEU A 96 -14.62 17.26 -3.47
C LEU A 96 -15.67 18.12 -4.20
N ILE A 97 -16.65 17.49 -4.86
CA ILE A 97 -17.76 18.20 -5.49
C ILE A 97 -18.58 18.94 -4.44
N LEU A 98 -18.97 18.28 -3.35
CA LEU A 98 -19.74 18.91 -2.25
C LEU A 98 -19.01 20.10 -1.63
N PHE A 99 -17.68 20.00 -1.46
CA PHE A 99 -16.88 21.12 -0.96
C PHE A 99 -16.77 22.30 -1.93
N SER A 100 -17.03 22.08 -3.22
CA SER A 100 -16.98 23.14 -4.25
C SER A 100 -18.28 23.92 -4.39
N GLU A 101 -19.36 23.49 -3.74
CA GLU A 101 -20.67 24.15 -3.80
C GLU A 101 -20.69 25.47 -3.02
N ALA A 102 -21.52 26.43 -3.46
CA ALA A 102 -21.63 27.74 -2.82
C ALA A 102 -22.20 27.67 -1.37
N SER A 103 -22.95 26.61 -1.08
CA SER A 103 -23.51 26.32 0.24
C SER A 103 -23.38 24.82 0.55
N PRO A 104 -22.22 24.36 1.05
CA PRO A 104 -21.96 22.94 1.25
C PRO A 104 -22.91 22.29 2.25
N ASP A 105 -23.52 21.16 1.87
CA ASP A 105 -24.33 20.36 2.80
C ASP A 105 -23.42 19.57 3.75
N THR A 106 -23.27 20.12 4.96
CA THR A 106 -22.47 19.49 6.03
C THR A 106 -22.94 18.09 6.41
N LEU A 107 -24.23 17.78 6.31
CA LEU A 107 -24.76 16.47 6.67
C LEU A 107 -24.42 15.43 5.59
N GLU A 108 -24.48 15.82 4.31
CA GLU A 108 -24.05 14.95 3.22
C GLU A 108 -22.53 14.73 3.23
N ILE A 109 -21.73 15.77 3.50
CA ILE A 109 -20.27 15.66 3.69
C ILE A 109 -19.93 14.62 4.76
N MET A 110 -20.59 14.69 5.92
CA MET A 110 -20.34 13.74 7.01
C MET A 110 -20.70 12.31 6.62
N LYS A 111 -21.82 12.08 5.93
CA LYS A 111 -22.17 10.75 5.41
C LYS A 111 -21.11 10.18 4.47
N ARG A 112 -20.52 11.02 3.62
CA ARG A 112 -19.46 10.60 2.68
C ARG A 112 -18.17 10.23 3.41
N VAL A 113 -17.80 11.00 4.45
CA VAL A 113 -16.67 10.66 5.32
C VAL A 113 -16.88 9.32 6.03
N GLU A 114 -18.10 9.05 6.51
CA GLU A 114 -18.44 7.76 7.14
C GLU A 114 -18.32 6.59 6.14
N ARG A 115 -18.80 6.77 4.91
CA ARG A 115 -18.66 5.76 3.84
C ARG A 115 -17.20 5.48 3.49
N ILE A 116 -16.39 6.52 3.32
CA ILE A 116 -14.94 6.36 3.08
C ILE A 116 -14.31 5.57 4.23
N SER A 117 -14.64 5.92 5.47
CA SER A 117 -14.11 5.24 6.66
C SER A 117 -14.50 3.77 6.69
N ALA A 118 -15.75 3.43 6.34
CA ALA A 118 -16.21 2.05 6.24
C ALA A 118 -15.45 1.26 5.15
N LEU A 119 -15.31 1.85 3.95
CA LEU A 119 -14.57 1.24 2.83
C LEU A 119 -13.09 1.03 3.17
N GLN A 120 -12.44 1.98 3.85
CA GLN A 120 -11.07 1.84 4.32
C GLN A 120 -10.96 0.66 5.31
N GLY A 121 -11.89 0.55 6.25
CA GLY A 121 -11.94 -0.59 7.16
C GLY A 121 -12.10 -1.93 6.44
N ASP A 122 -12.88 -1.99 5.36
CA ASP A 122 -13.05 -3.21 4.57
C ASP A 122 -11.81 -3.55 3.74
N LEU A 123 -11.12 -2.54 3.19
CA LEU A 123 -9.83 -2.70 2.52
C LEU A 123 -8.77 -3.26 3.48
N GLU A 124 -8.66 -2.70 4.68
CA GLU A 124 -7.73 -3.16 5.72
C GLU A 124 -8.02 -4.61 6.12
N LYS A 125 -9.29 -4.96 6.38
CA LYS A 125 -9.70 -6.34 6.67
C LYS A 125 -9.30 -7.29 5.54
N ALA A 126 -9.49 -6.89 4.28
CA ALA A 126 -9.10 -7.71 3.13
C ALA A 126 -7.58 -7.94 3.07
N ILE A 127 -6.78 -6.88 3.26
CA ILE A 127 -5.32 -6.96 3.32
C ILE A 127 -4.88 -7.89 4.46
N VAL A 128 -5.44 -7.73 5.66
CA VAL A 128 -5.09 -8.58 6.81
C VAL A 128 -5.45 -10.04 6.55
N ARG A 129 -6.64 -10.34 6.01
CA ARG A 129 -7.03 -11.71 5.65
C ARG A 129 -6.09 -12.32 4.64
N LYS A 130 -5.68 -11.55 3.63
CA LYS A 130 -4.70 -11.97 2.61
C LYS A 130 -3.35 -12.31 3.26
N LEU A 131 -2.83 -11.44 4.13
CA LEU A 131 -1.58 -11.68 4.86
C LEU A 131 -1.65 -12.92 5.76
N ILE A 132 -2.77 -13.15 6.46
CA ILE A 132 -2.98 -14.34 7.29
C ILE A 132 -2.95 -15.61 6.43
N ARG A 133 -3.64 -15.61 5.28
CA ARG A 133 -3.64 -16.75 4.35
C ARG A 133 -2.25 -17.02 3.80
N SER A 134 -1.54 -15.99 3.33
CA SER A 134 -0.16 -16.12 2.87
C SER A 134 0.77 -16.60 3.98
N HIS A 135 0.61 -16.14 5.22
CA HIS A 135 1.42 -16.62 6.35
C HIS A 135 1.17 -18.11 6.67
N SER A 136 -0.06 -18.60 6.49
CA SER A 136 -0.43 -19.98 6.82
C SER A 136 0.26 -21.04 5.94
N ILE A 137 0.61 -20.68 4.69
CA ILE A 137 1.27 -21.57 3.73
C ILE A 137 2.81 -21.58 3.86
N LEU A 138 3.36 -20.73 4.72
CA LEU A 138 4.80 -20.62 4.97
C LEU A 138 5.25 -21.53 6.10
N ASP A 139 6.47 -22.05 6.00
CA ASP A 139 7.17 -22.75 7.07
C ASP A 139 7.65 -21.77 8.16
N PRO A 140 7.97 -22.23 9.38
CA PRO A 140 8.38 -21.34 10.48
C PRO A 140 9.51 -20.36 10.14
N GLU A 141 10.52 -20.80 9.39
CA GLU A 141 11.62 -19.93 8.95
C GLU A 141 11.18 -18.90 7.89
N GLU A 142 10.32 -19.32 6.97
CA GLU A 142 9.76 -18.46 5.92
C GLU A 142 8.83 -17.40 6.52
N ARG A 143 8.06 -17.75 7.56
CA ARG A 143 7.21 -16.81 8.32
C ARG A 143 8.02 -15.70 8.96
N GLN A 144 9.18 -16.02 9.55
CA GLN A 144 10.06 -15.00 10.11
C GLN A 144 10.61 -14.06 9.03
N ARG A 145 11.04 -14.60 7.88
CA ARG A 145 11.49 -13.79 6.73
C ARG A 145 10.36 -12.90 6.19
N PHE A 146 9.16 -13.45 6.10
CA PHE A 146 7.96 -12.73 5.67
C PHE A 146 7.59 -11.58 6.62
N MET A 147 7.54 -11.85 7.93
CA MET A 147 7.26 -10.82 8.94
C MET A 147 8.30 -9.72 8.95
N LYS A 148 9.59 -10.07 8.77
CA LYS A 148 10.65 -9.09 8.62
C LYS A 148 10.48 -8.25 7.37
N PHE A 149 10.10 -8.86 6.24
CA PHE A 149 9.89 -8.15 4.98
C PHE A 149 8.74 -7.15 5.06
N ILE A 150 7.58 -7.54 5.63
CA ILE A 150 6.43 -6.63 5.75
C ILE A 150 6.62 -5.54 6.81
N GLY A 151 7.47 -5.79 7.83
CA GLY A 151 7.79 -4.83 8.87
C GLY A 151 8.94 -3.89 8.51
N CYS A 152 9.63 -4.11 7.39
CA CYS A 152 10.64 -3.19 6.88
C CYS A 152 9.96 -2.07 6.09
N ASP A 153 10.34 -0.83 6.40
CA ASP A 153 9.99 0.33 5.60
C ASP A 153 10.43 0.10 4.14
N PRO A 154 9.62 0.40 3.11
CA PRO A 154 10.02 0.28 1.71
C PRO A 154 11.32 1.03 1.35
N ASP A 155 11.68 2.08 2.11
CA ASP A 155 12.96 2.80 1.97
C ASP A 155 14.13 2.16 2.75
N HIS A 156 13.86 1.13 3.56
CA HIS A 156 14.87 0.37 4.26
C HIS A 156 15.42 -0.70 3.31
N GLY A 157 16.70 -0.58 2.92
CA GLY A 157 17.43 -1.49 2.01
C GLY A 157 17.61 -2.95 2.46
N CYS A 158 16.71 -3.47 3.31
CA CYS A 158 16.69 -4.82 3.83
C CYS A 158 16.54 -5.89 2.73
N ALA A 159 15.90 -5.56 1.59
CA ALA A 159 15.82 -6.46 0.44
C ALA A 159 17.18 -6.71 -0.25
N GLN A 160 18.17 -5.81 -0.11
CA GLN A 160 19.44 -5.92 -0.84
C GLN A 160 20.50 -6.80 -0.15
N ARG A 161 20.34 -7.15 1.13
CA ARG A 161 21.38 -7.93 1.85
C ARG A 161 21.36 -9.44 1.53
N GLY A 162 20.26 -9.99 1.03
CA GLY A 162 20.16 -11.41 0.70
C GLY A 162 20.91 -11.82 -0.56
N SER A 163 20.91 -10.98 -1.61
CA SER A 163 21.57 -11.29 -2.88
C SER A 163 23.09 -11.13 -2.85
N LYS A 164 23.65 -10.21 -2.04
CA LYS A 164 25.10 -10.02 -1.99
C LYS A 164 25.84 -11.16 -1.30
N LYS A 165 25.23 -11.83 -0.31
CA LYS A 165 25.89 -12.90 0.43
C LYS A 165 26.10 -14.17 -0.42
N LYS A 166 25.12 -14.55 -1.24
CA LYS A 166 25.25 -15.67 -2.19
C LYS A 166 26.34 -15.46 -3.25
N MET A 167 26.65 -14.21 -3.58
CA MET A 167 27.70 -13.90 -4.55
C MET A 167 29.10 -13.96 -3.94
N ILE A 168 29.26 -13.67 -2.64
CA ILE A 168 30.59 -13.72 -1.98
C ILE A 168 30.97 -15.17 -1.65
N ASP A 169 30.03 -15.99 -1.16
CA ASP A 169 30.33 -17.38 -0.77
C ASP A 169 30.65 -18.29 -1.99
N THR A 170 30.17 -17.93 -3.19
CA THR A 170 30.50 -18.66 -4.44
C THR A 170 31.93 -18.38 -4.92
N PHE A 171 32.51 -17.22 -4.59
CA PHE A 171 33.89 -16.88 -4.98
C PHE A 171 34.95 -17.41 -4.01
N GLU A 172 34.64 -17.65 -2.73
CA GLU A 172 35.62 -18.21 -1.79
C GLU A 172 35.81 -19.72 -1.91
N THR A 173 34.87 -20.44 -2.52
CA THR A 173 34.96 -21.91 -2.64
C THR A 173 35.76 -22.37 -3.88
N GLN A 174 35.96 -21.50 -4.88
CA GLN A 174 36.76 -21.83 -6.08
C GLN A 174 38.26 -21.49 -5.97
N GLY A 175 38.71 -20.93 -4.84
CA GLY A 175 40.11 -20.52 -4.64
C GLY A 175 40.98 -21.48 -3.85
N LYS A 176 40.51 -22.69 -3.51
CA LYS A 176 41.23 -23.63 -2.61
C LYS A 176 41.57 -25.01 -3.20
N GLU A 177 41.39 -25.22 -4.50
CA GLU A 177 41.71 -26.51 -5.15
C GLU A 177 42.96 -26.47 -6.07
N THR A 178 43.81 -25.46 -5.95
CA THR A 178 45.10 -25.44 -6.65
C THR A 178 46.21 -25.00 -5.70
N GLU A 179 46.68 -25.93 -4.86
CA GLU A 179 48.07 -26.02 -4.39
C GLU A 179 48.40 -27.47 -4.01
#